data_AF-A0AAC9CYQ9-F1
#
_entry.id   AF-A0AAC9CYQ9-F1
#
_cell.length_a   1.000
_cell.length_b   1.000
_cell.length_c   1.000
_cell.angle_alpha   90.00
_cell.angle_beta   90.00
_cell.angle_gamma   90.00
#
_symmetry.space_group_name_H-M   'P 1'
#
loop_
_entity.id
_entity.type
_entity.pdbx_description
1 polymer ?
#
loop_
_entity_poly.entity_id
_entity_poly.type
_entity_poly.pdbx_seq_one_letter_code
_entity_poly.pdbx_strand_id
1 'polypeptide(L)'
;MALIRNLYENHKDETWGDAGFYDALSLGNKWVAKRYLAIDQGPEVVMIENYRTGLLWKLFMNAPEVKQGLTKLGFKSGKYGI
;
A
#
# COMPACT_ATOMS: atom_id res chain seq x y z
N MET A 1 -1.96 9.61 -7.19
CA MET A 1 -1.37 10.61 -6.26
C MET A 1 -2.31 11.77 -5.89
N ALA A 2 -3.35 12.10 -6.67
CA ALA A 2 -4.22 13.25 -6.39
C ALA A 2 -4.83 13.26 -4.96
N LEU A 3 -5.33 12.12 -4.48
CA LEU A 3 -5.88 12.00 -3.13
C LEU A 3 -4.84 12.30 -2.04
N ILE A 4 -3.67 11.64 -2.09
CA ILE A 4 -2.58 11.83 -1.13
C ILE A 4 -2.16 13.31 -1.06
N ARG A 5 -2.04 13.97 -2.22
CA ARG A 5 -1.75 15.42 -2.27
C ARG A 5 -2.84 16.24 -1.62
N ASN A 6 -4.11 16.01 -1.98
CA ASN A 6 -5.21 16.77 -1.40
C ASN A 6 -5.27 16.62 0.13
N LEU A 7 -5.13 15.41 0.66
CA LEU A 7 -5.15 15.17 2.10
C LEU A 7 -3.97 15.86 2.79
N TYR A 8 -2.77 15.80 2.21
CA TYR A 8 -1.58 16.40 2.80
C TYR A 8 -1.47 17.92 2.63
N GLU A 9 -1.92 18.47 1.52
CA GLU A 9 -1.77 19.89 1.19
C GLU A 9 -2.95 20.70 1.73
N ASN A 10 -4.17 20.14 1.75
CA ASN A 10 -5.40 20.87 2.11
C ASN A 10 -6.04 20.43 3.42
N HIS A 11 -5.75 19.21 3.93
CA HIS A 11 -6.40 18.63 5.12
C HIS A 11 -5.41 18.07 6.16
N LYS A 12 -4.17 18.54 6.13
CA LYS A 12 -3.08 17.93 6.92
C LYS A 12 -3.36 17.92 8.41
N ASP A 13 -3.82 19.05 8.95
CA ASP A 13 -4.01 19.25 10.38
C ASP A 13 -5.08 18.31 10.96
N GLU A 14 -5.98 17.81 10.10
CA GLU A 14 -7.05 16.90 10.48
C GLU A 14 -6.67 15.44 10.24
N THR A 15 -5.94 15.16 9.15
CA THR A 15 -5.78 13.81 8.58
C THR A 15 -4.40 13.19 8.79
N TRP A 16 -3.40 13.98 9.21
CA TRP A 16 -2.01 13.55 9.35
C TRP A 16 -1.52 13.60 10.81
N GLY A 17 -0.81 12.57 11.24
CA GLY A 17 -0.13 12.54 12.54
C GLY A 17 1.22 11.81 12.47
N ASP A 18 1.69 11.30 13.61
CA ASP A 18 3.04 10.76 13.78
C ASP A 18 3.37 9.60 12.83
N ALA A 19 2.40 8.76 12.48
CA ALA A 19 2.59 7.59 11.60
C ALA A 19 1.98 7.77 10.19
N GLY A 20 1.77 9.01 9.76
CA GLY A 20 1.19 9.34 8.47
C GLY A 20 -0.31 9.61 8.54
N PHE A 21 -1.05 9.25 7.49
CA PHE A 21 -2.51 9.40 7.46
C PHE A 21 -3.17 8.49 8.50
N TYR A 22 -4.22 9.01 9.13
CA TYR A 22 -5.03 8.26 10.09
C TYR A 22 -5.92 7.20 9.42
N ASP A 23 -6.29 6.18 10.20
CA ASP A 23 -7.05 4.97 9.84
C ASP A 23 -8.27 5.20 8.93
N ALA A 24 -9.07 6.24 9.22
CA ALA A 24 -10.26 6.58 8.45
C ALA A 24 -10.67 8.04 8.64
N LEU A 25 -11.38 8.58 7.65
CA LEU A 25 -11.90 9.95 7.67
C LEU A 25 -13.29 10.07 7.03
N SER A 26 -14.08 11.01 7.53
CA SER A 26 -15.35 11.45 6.97
C SER A 26 -15.43 12.97 7.09
N LEU A 27 -14.88 13.68 6.10
CA LEU A 27 -14.75 15.15 6.14
C LEU A 27 -16.11 15.86 6.20
N GLY A 28 -17.11 15.37 5.47
CA GLY A 28 -18.47 15.93 5.51
C GLY A 28 -19.12 15.83 6.90
N ASN A 29 -18.72 14.84 7.69
CA ASN A 29 -19.19 14.65 9.07
C ASN A 29 -18.19 15.15 10.12
N LYS A 30 -17.12 15.84 9.70
CA LYS A 30 -16.03 16.34 10.58
C LYS A 30 -15.46 15.26 11.51
N TRP A 31 -15.30 14.04 11.01
CA TRP A 31 -14.81 12.92 11.78
C TRP A 31 -13.51 12.34 11.20
N VAL A 32 -12.55 12.07 12.07
CA VAL A 32 -11.30 11.36 11.74
C VAL A 32 -11.01 10.37 12.85
N ALA A 33 -10.70 9.13 12.50
CA ALA A 33 -10.25 8.12 13.42
C ALA A 33 -8.77 8.34 13.76
N LYS A 34 -8.46 9.20 14.75
CA LYS A 34 -7.09 9.52 15.19
C LYS A 34 -6.37 8.33 15.86
N ARG A 35 -6.16 7.27 15.10
CA ARG A 35 -5.49 6.03 15.45
C ARG A 35 -4.87 5.45 14.19
N TYR A 36 -4.08 4.39 14.38
CA TYR A 36 -3.44 3.67 13.30
C TYR A 36 -3.66 2.18 13.48
N LEU A 37 -3.91 1.50 12.38
CA LEU A 37 -3.91 0.05 12.31
C LEU A 37 -2.74 -0.39 11.44
N ALA A 38 -1.93 -1.32 11.94
CA ALA A 38 -0.75 -1.79 11.21
C ALA A 38 -1.10 -2.39 9.84
N ILE A 39 -2.27 -3.03 9.75
CA ILE A 39 -2.80 -3.61 8.51
C ILE A 39 -3.20 -2.55 7.48
N ASP A 40 -3.42 -1.30 7.89
CA ASP A 40 -3.79 -0.20 7.00
C ASP A 40 -2.55 0.64 6.63
N GLN A 41 -1.69 0.97 7.60
CA GLN A 41 -0.44 1.70 7.33
C GLN A 41 0.58 0.88 6.52
N GLY A 42 0.69 -0.42 6.80
CA GLY A 42 1.69 -1.29 6.18
C GLY A 42 1.58 -1.32 4.65
N PRO A 43 0.39 -1.61 4.10
CA PRO A 43 0.16 -1.59 2.67
C PRO A 43 0.42 -0.23 2.02
N GLU A 44 0.15 0.91 2.67
CA GLU A 44 0.46 2.23 2.09
C GLU A 44 1.93 2.33 1.69
N VAL A 45 2.84 2.04 2.63
CA VAL A 45 4.29 2.11 2.39
C VAL A 45 4.72 1.05 1.37
N VAL A 46 4.27 -0.19 1.52
CA VAL A 46 4.63 -1.29 0.62
C VAL A 46 4.18 -1.02 -0.81
N MET A 47 2.98 -0.49 -1.00
CA MET A 47 2.41 -0.27 -2.33
C MET A 47 2.94 1.00 -2.98
N ILE A 48 3.28 2.04 -2.22
CA ILE A 48 4.02 3.19 -2.75
C ILE A 48 5.39 2.73 -3.26
N GLU A 49 6.11 1.90 -2.51
CA GLU A 49 7.44 1.43 -2.96
C GLU A 49 7.33 0.46 -4.15
N ASN A 50 6.31 -0.40 -4.17
CA ASN A 50 6.03 -1.23 -5.33
C ASN A 50 5.70 -0.41 -6.59
N TYR A 51 5.00 0.71 -6.44
CA TYR A 51 4.77 1.64 -7.55
C TYR A 51 6.07 2.29 -8.05
N ARG A 52 6.94 2.73 -7.12
CA ARG A 52 8.19 3.43 -7.46
C ARG A 52 9.23 2.53 -8.11
N THR A 53 9.48 1.35 -7.54
CA THR A 53 10.59 0.48 -7.95
C THR A 53 10.19 -0.97 -8.15
N GLY A 54 9.02 -1.38 -7.65
CA GLY A 54 8.58 -2.76 -7.62
C GLY A 54 9.35 -3.63 -6.64
N LEU A 55 10.02 -3.06 -5.63
CA LEU A 55 10.94 -3.77 -4.73
C LEU A 55 10.34 -5.06 -4.15
N LEU A 56 9.20 -4.98 -3.47
CA LEU A 56 8.62 -6.12 -2.76
C LEU A 56 8.07 -7.14 -3.75
N TRP A 57 7.48 -6.70 -4.87
CA TRP A 57 7.10 -7.60 -5.96
C TRP A 57 8.30 -8.34 -6.54
N LYS A 58 9.43 -7.67 -6.77
CA LYS A 58 10.66 -8.31 -7.28
C LYS A 58 11.20 -9.33 -6.29
N LEU A 59 11.22 -9.01 -5.00
CA LEU A 59 11.67 -9.95 -3.97
C LEU A 59 10.75 -11.17 -3.90
N PHE A 60 9.44 -10.96 -3.74
CA PHE A 60 8.47 -12.03 -3.60
C PHE A 60 8.39 -12.93 -4.85
N MET A 61 8.30 -12.32 -6.04
CA MET A 61 8.15 -13.09 -7.28
C MET A 61 9.44 -13.78 -7.73
N ASN A 62 10.60 -13.46 -7.14
CA ASN A 62 11.85 -14.18 -7.39
C ASN A 62 12.13 -15.31 -6.40
N ALA A 63 11.31 -15.47 -5.36
CA ALA A 63 11.41 -16.61 -4.46
C ALA A 63 11.07 -17.92 -5.22
N PRO A 64 11.96 -18.94 -5.23
CA PRO A 64 11.72 -20.19 -5.95
C PRO A 64 10.42 -20.88 -5.56
N GLU A 65 10.10 -20.90 -4.27
CA GLU A 65 8.89 -21.50 -3.70
C GLU A 65 7.61 -20.83 -4.19
N VAL A 66 7.63 -19.50 -4.38
CA VAL A 66 6.50 -18.74 -4.92
C VAL A 66 6.29 -19.10 -6.39
N LYS A 67 7.37 -19.15 -7.18
CA LYS A 67 7.29 -19.54 -8.60
C LYS A 67 6.76 -20.96 -8.75
N GLN A 68 7.33 -21.91 -7.99
CA GLN A 68 6.89 -23.30 -8.00
C GLN A 68 5.41 -23.45 -7.62
N GLY A 69 4.96 -22.74 -6.58
CA GLY A 69 3.56 -22.73 -6.15
C GLY A 69 2.63 -22.23 -7.25
N LEU A 70 2.97 -21.09 -7.88
CA LEU A 70 2.19 -20.52 -8.97
C LEU A 70 2.12 -21.43 -10.20
N THR A 71 3.25 -22.02 -10.62
CA THR A 71 3.27 -23.00 -11.73
C THR A 71 2.43 -24.23 -11.42
N LYS A 72 2.50 -24.76 -10.19
CA LYS A 72 1.69 -25.92 -9.76
C LYS A 72 0.19 -25.61 -9.79
N LEU A 73 -0.20 -24.37 -9.51
CA LEU A 73 -1.57 -23.89 -9.58
C LEU A 73 -2.00 -23.47 -11.00
N GLY A 74 -1.12 -23.57 -12.01
CA GLY A 74 -1.42 -23.23 -13.40
C GLY A 74 -1.44 -21.73 -13.71
N PHE A 75 -0.94 -20.88 -12.81
CA PHE A 75 -0.78 -19.45 -13.07
C PHE A 75 0.36 -19.20 -14.07
N LYS A 76 0.24 -18.10 -14.84
CA LYS A 76 1.24 -17.68 -15.82
C LYS A 76 1.59 -16.21 -15.65
N SER A 77 2.86 -15.86 -15.84
CA SER A 77 3.35 -14.49 -15.88
C SER A 77 4.53 -14.35 -16.83
N GLY A 78 4.31 -13.66 -17.96
CA GLY A 78 5.38 -13.36 -18.93
C GLY A 78 6.52 -12.51 -18.34
N LYS A 79 6.24 -11.72 -17.30
CA LYS A 79 7.26 -10.89 -16.62
C LYS A 79 8.22 -11.71 -15.75
N TYR A 80 7.75 -12.79 -15.14
CA TYR A 80 8.51 -13.55 -14.14
C TYR A 80 8.91 -14.97 -14.60
N GLY A 81 8.52 -15.34 -15.82
CA GLY A 81 8.89 -16.63 -16.42
C GLY A 81 8.24 -17.82 -15.72
N ILE A 82 6.96 -17.69 -15.37
CA ILE A 82 6.11 -18.73 -14.80
C ILE A 82 4.88 -18.98 -15.67
#